data_AF-A0A752V2S8-F1
#
_entry.id   AF-A0A752V2S8-F1
#
_cell.length_a   1.000
_cell.length_b   1.000
_cell.length_c   1.000
_cell.angle_alpha   90.00
_cell.angle_beta   90.00
_cell.angle_gamma   90.00
#
_symmetry.space_group_name_H-M   'P 1'
#
loop_
_entity.id
_entity.type
_entity.pdbx_description
1 polymer ?
#
loop_
_entity_poly.entity_id
_entity_poly.type
_entity_poly.pdbx_seq_one_letter_code
_entity_poly.pdbx_strand_id
1 'polypeptide(L)'
;MSWVYKIKAHTFHLNGAYQFDARYAGRPGFKNDSANECVRDKGPLPRGTYTIGPAFFHPRTRAWTMRLMPYPENQMCGRGAFMIH
;
A
#
# COMPACT_ATOMS: atom_id res chain seq x y z
N MET A 1 -14.62 -8.45 -7.77
CA MET A 1 -14.38 -8.33 -6.32
C MET A 1 -13.18 -7.40 -6.14
N SER A 2 -13.35 -6.25 -5.50
CA SER A 2 -12.31 -5.23 -5.38
C SER A 2 -12.03 -4.85 -3.93
N TRP A 3 -10.75 -4.84 -3.57
CA TRP A 3 -10.27 -4.27 -2.32
C TRP A 3 -9.88 -2.82 -2.53
N VAL A 4 -10.27 -1.94 -1.62
CA VAL A 4 -9.89 -0.51 -1.62
C VAL A 4 -9.27 -0.16 -0.28
N TYR A 5 -8.03 0.33 -0.31
CA TYR A 5 -7.36 0.89 0.86
C TYR A 5 -7.40 2.42 0.82
N LYS A 6 -7.94 3.05 1.85
CA LYS A 6 -7.94 4.51 1.99
C LYS A 6 -6.80 4.94 2.89
N ILE A 7 -5.67 5.39 2.31
CA ILE A 7 -4.43 5.74 3.04
C ILE A 7 -4.69 6.66 4.25
N LYS A 8 -5.37 7.79 4.04
CA LYS A 8 -5.62 8.79 5.10
C LYS A 8 -6.49 8.27 6.24
N ALA A 9 -7.49 7.45 5.90
CA ALA A 9 -8.43 6.85 6.84
C ALA A 9 -7.97 5.49 7.36
N HIS A 10 -6.85 4.97 6.86
CA HIS A 10 -6.27 3.68 7.20
C HIS A 10 -7.26 2.50 7.15
N THR A 11 -8.36 2.62 6.39
CA THR A 11 -9.42 1.61 6.31
C THR A 11 -9.32 0.76 5.05
N PHE A 12 -9.59 -0.54 5.16
CA PHE A 12 -9.82 -1.45 4.04
C PHE A 12 -11.31 -1.69 3.80
N HIS A 13 -11.69 -1.67 2.52
CA HIS A 13 -13.06 -1.92 2.07
C HIS A 13 -13.05 -3.06 1.05
N LEU A 14 -14.01 -3.98 1.15
CA LEU A 14 -14.26 -5.02 0.16
C LEU A 14 -15.58 -4.72 -0.53
N ASN A 15 -15.55 -4.49 -1.84
CA ASN A 15 -16.73 -4.11 -2.64
C ASN A 15 -17.50 -2.92 -2.05
N GLY A 16 -16.78 -1.95 -1.47
CA GLY A 16 -17.36 -0.74 -0.85
C GLY A 16 -17.79 -0.89 0.61
N ALA A 17 -17.81 -2.10 1.17
CA ALA A 17 -18.10 -2.33 2.59
C ALA A 17 -16.81 -2.30 3.42
N TYR A 18 -16.79 -1.52 4.51
CA TYR A 18 -15.70 -1.53 5.48
C TYR A 18 -15.44 -2.95 6.00
N GLN A 19 -14.16 -3.30 6.18
CA GLN A 19 -13.76 -4.60 6.72
C GLN A 19 -12.93 -4.44 7.99
N PHE A 20 -11.85 -3.67 7.94
CA PHE A 20 -10.93 -3.48 9.05
C PHE A 20 -10.00 -2.28 8.83
N ASP A 21 -9.28 -1.91 9.88
CA ASP A 21 -8.25 -0.88 9.86
C ASP A 21 -6.84 -1.47 9.71
N ALA A 22 -6.03 -0.81 8.90
CA ALA A 22 -4.59 -0.96 8.86
C ALA A 22 -3.94 -0.19 10.01
N ARG A 23 -2.66 -0.49 10.29
CA ARG A 23 -1.88 0.27 11.27
C ARG A 23 -1.46 1.64 10.73
N TYR A 24 -0.66 1.65 9.66
CA TYR A 24 -0.18 2.86 9.00
C TYR A 24 0.44 2.55 7.63
N ALA A 25 0.60 3.57 6.80
CA ALA A 25 1.42 3.55 5.59
C ALA A 25 2.42 4.73 5.61
N GLY A 26 3.69 4.49 5.26
CA GLY A 26 4.75 5.50 5.28
C GLY A 26 5.59 5.53 6.57
N ARG A 27 6.72 6.24 6.54
CA ARG A 27 7.64 6.40 7.68
C ARG A 27 7.13 7.42 8.71
N PRO A 28 7.66 7.43 9.95
CA PRO A 28 7.41 8.52 10.91
C PRO A 28 7.60 9.89 10.25
N GLY A 29 6.66 10.82 10.46
CA GLY A 29 6.61 12.12 9.79
C GLY A 29 5.87 12.16 8.46
N PHE A 30 5.57 11.00 7.85
CA PHE A 30 4.89 10.88 6.55
C PHE A 30 3.70 9.91 6.59
N LYS A 31 3.32 9.45 7.79
CA LYS A 31 2.32 8.40 7.96
C LYS A 31 0.95 8.85 7.45
N ASN A 32 0.32 7.99 6.66
CA ASN A 32 -1.07 8.12 6.21
C ASN A 32 -1.36 9.41 5.41
N ASP A 33 -0.33 10.11 4.93
CA ASP A 33 -0.51 11.33 4.15
C ASP A 33 -0.18 11.11 2.67
N SER A 34 -1.23 10.95 1.86
CA SER A 34 -1.09 10.74 0.40
C SER A 34 -0.46 11.92 -0.33
N ALA A 35 -0.39 13.12 0.26
CA ALA A 35 0.36 14.23 -0.33
C ALA A 35 1.86 13.91 -0.44
N ASN A 36 2.36 13.01 0.41
CA ASN A 36 3.75 12.59 0.43
C ASN A 36 4.03 11.34 -0.41
N GLU A 37 3.09 10.88 -1.23
CA GLU A 37 3.21 9.60 -1.94
C GLU A 37 4.35 9.55 -2.98
N CYS A 38 4.88 10.69 -3.42
CA CYS A 38 6.07 10.72 -4.28
C CYS A 38 7.39 10.84 -3.50
N VAL A 39 7.36 10.96 -2.16
CA VAL A 39 8.59 11.09 -1.35
C VAL A 39 9.22 9.70 -1.20
N ARG A 40 10.27 9.45 -1.99
CA ARG A 40 11.01 8.19 -2.03
C ARG A 40 11.43 7.71 -0.62
N ASP A 41 11.23 6.43 -0.37
CA ASP A 41 11.57 5.72 0.89
C ASP A 41 10.93 6.26 2.18
N LYS A 42 10.05 7.27 2.10
CA LYS A 42 9.41 7.91 3.27
C LYS A 42 7.89 7.90 3.17
N GLY A 43 7.35 8.33 2.03
CA GLY A 43 5.92 8.48 1.80
C GLY A 43 5.15 7.16 1.80
N PRO A 44 3.82 7.22 1.97
CA PRO A 44 2.95 6.05 1.82
C PRO A 44 2.98 5.52 0.39
N LEU A 45 2.27 4.42 0.15
CA LEU A 45 2.08 3.84 -1.18
C LEU A 45 1.50 4.91 -2.13
N PRO A 46 2.03 5.08 -3.35
CA PRO A 46 1.36 5.85 -4.38
C PRO A 46 -0.07 5.35 -4.62
N ARG A 47 -1.01 6.27 -4.82
CA ARG A 47 -2.39 5.90 -5.15
C ARG A 47 -2.44 5.27 -6.55
N GLY A 48 -3.31 4.27 -6.69
CA GLY A 48 -3.54 3.60 -7.97
C GLY A 48 -4.07 2.18 -7.80
N THR A 49 -4.11 1.45 -8.91
CA THR A 49 -4.57 0.05 -8.96
C THR A 49 -3.38 -0.90 -8.88
N TYR A 50 -3.48 -1.94 -8.08
CA TYR A 50 -2.41 -2.91 -7.86
C TYR A 50 -2.91 -4.33 -7.99
N THR A 51 -2.09 -5.19 -8.56
CA THR A 51 -2.24 -6.64 -8.41
C THR A 51 -1.51 -7.07 -7.15
N ILE A 52 -2.22 -7.76 -6.25
CA ILE A 52 -1.64 -8.36 -5.05
C ILE A 52 -1.10 -9.75 -5.43
N GLY A 53 0.20 -9.94 -5.31
CA GLY A 53 0.84 -11.24 -5.53
C GLY A 53 0.60 -12.22 -4.38
N PRO A 54 1.01 -13.49 -4.53
CA PRO A 54 0.88 -14.48 -3.48
C PRO A 54 1.66 -14.08 -2.22
N ALA A 55 1.18 -14.54 -1.07
CA ALA A 55 1.89 -14.39 0.20
C ALA A 55 3.19 -15.20 0.18
N PHE A 56 4.26 -14.61 0.71
CA PHE A 56 5.56 -15.24 0.84
C PHE A 56 6.25 -14.81 2.14
N PHE A 57 7.33 -15.51 2.49
CA PHE A 57 8.17 -15.13 3.62
C PHE A 57 9.23 -14.11 3.19
N HIS A 58 9.27 -12.95 3.86
CA HIS A 58 10.31 -11.95 3.63
C HIS A 58 11.23 -11.83 4.86
N PRO A 59 12.56 -11.72 4.70
CA PRO A 59 13.49 -11.71 5.85
C PRO A 59 13.20 -10.62 6.90
N ARG A 60 12.68 -9.47 6.48
CA ARG A 60 12.38 -8.33 7.36
C ARG A 60 10.94 -8.33 7.89
N THR A 61 9.97 -8.60 7.02
CA THR A 61 8.53 -8.44 7.32
C THR A 61 7.83 -9.77 7.61
N ARG A 62 8.59 -10.87 7.53
CA ARG A 62 8.19 -12.23 7.91
C ARG A 62 7.04 -12.77 7.06
N ALA A 63 6.25 -13.67 7.63
CA ALA A 63 5.14 -14.33 6.95
C ALA A 63 4.08 -13.31 6.50
N TRP A 64 3.24 -13.72 5.54
CA TRP A 64 2.14 -12.90 5.01
C TRP A 64 2.57 -11.59 4.31
N THR A 65 3.82 -11.51 3.85
CA THR A 65 4.24 -10.44 2.95
C THR A 65 3.74 -10.72 1.54
N MET A 66 3.15 -9.74 0.87
CA MET A 66 2.66 -9.84 -0.51
C MET A 66 3.21 -8.67 -1.33
N ARG A 67 3.64 -8.93 -2.57
CA ARG A 67 4.09 -7.86 -3.49
C ARG A 67 2.89 -7.15 -4.09
N LEU A 68 3.00 -5.83 -4.23
CA LEU A 68 2.05 -5.02 -4.98
C LEU A 68 2.66 -4.65 -6.32
N MET A 69 2.07 -5.16 -7.40
CA MET A 69 2.45 -4.82 -8.76
C MET A 69 1.55 -3.69 -9.27
N PRO A 70 2.08 -2.47 -9.50
CA PRO A 70 1.27 -1.36 -9.97
C PRO A 70 0.82 -1.60 -11.42
N TYR A 71 -0.37 -1.12 -11.72
CA TYR A 71 -0.84 -0.99 -13.10
C TYR A 71 -0.05 0.10 -13.83
N PRO A 72 0.19 -0.03 -15.15
CA PRO A 72 0.97 0.92 -15.93
C PRO A 72 0.47 2.37 -15.86
N GLU A 73 -0.83 2.57 -15.65
CA GLU A 73 -1.47 3.88 -15.58
C GLU A 73 -1.14 4.63 -14.27
N ASN A 74 -0.63 3.93 -13.26
CA ASN A 74 -0.35 4.55 -11.98
C ASN A 74 0.93 5.41 -12.03
N GLN A 75 0.88 6.59 -11.41
CA GLN A 75 2.05 7.45 -11.24
C GLN A 75 2.91 7.00 -10.05
N MET A 76 3.93 6.17 -10.30
CA MET A 76 4.78 5.61 -9.24
C MET A 76 5.90 6.55 -8.77
N CYS A 77 6.08 7.72 -9.38
CA CYS A 77 7.13 8.69 -9.04
C CYS A 77 8.55 8.06 -8.98
N GLY A 78 8.85 7.10 -9.87
CA GLY A 78 10.13 6.38 -9.90
C GLY A 78 10.37 5.41 -8.73
N ARG A 79 9.31 5.05 -7.99
CA ARG A 79 9.35 4.11 -6.86
C ARG A 79 8.85 2.71 -7.29
N GLY A 80 9.19 1.69 -6.51
CA GLY A 80 8.82 0.30 -6.79
C GLY A 80 9.02 -0.61 -5.59
N ALA A 81 8.98 -1.92 -5.83
CA ALA A 81 9.15 -2.97 -4.81
C ALA A 81 8.18 -2.86 -3.62
N PHE A 82 6.96 -2.38 -3.88
CA PHE A 82 5.94 -2.20 -2.87
C PHE A 82 5.44 -3.55 -2.32
N MET A 83 5.14 -3.57 -1.04
CA MET A 83 4.63 -4.75 -0.35
C MET A 83 3.57 -4.35 0.69
N ILE A 84 2.68 -5.30 1.00
CA ILE A 84 1.85 -5.30 2.21
C ILE A 84 2.29 -6.47 3.09
N HIS A 85 2.21 -6.33 4.40
CA HIS A 85 2.63 -7.32 5.39
C HIS A 85 1.98 -7.05 6.75
#